data_AF-K2QF51-F1
#
_entry.id   AF-K2QF51-F1
#
_cell.length_a   1.000
_cell.length_b   1.000
_cell.length_c   1.000
_cell.angle_alpha   90.00
_cell.angle_beta   90.00
_cell.angle_gamma   90.00
#
_symmetry.space_group_name_H-M   'P 1'
#
loop_
_entity.id
_entity.type
_entity.pdbx_description
1 polymer ?
#
loop_
_entity_poly.entity_id
_entity_poly.type
_entity_poly.pdbx_seq_one_letter_code
_entity_poly.pdbx_strand_id
1 'polypeptide(L)' 'MTCRASDVLKKGHGLCFAKSNLLAALLRFMEIPTGFCYQTLTHEDGLVLHDLNAVYLSGEWFRLDSR' A
#
# COMPACT_ATOMS: atom_id res chain seq x y z
N MET A 1 -6.57 15.17 -4.78
CA MET A 1 -5.70 14.02 -4.42
C MET A 1 -6.55 12.79 -4.11
N THR A 2 -6.14 11.59 -4.50
CA THR A 2 -6.83 10.33 -4.15
C THR A 2 -6.31 9.83 -2.80
N CYS A 3 -6.94 10.24 -1.70
CA CYS A 3 -6.49 9.84 -0.36
C CYS A 3 -7.27 8.64 0.20
N ARG A 4 -8.53 8.45 -0.25
CA ARG A 4 -9.37 7.33 0.16
C ARG A 4 -9.17 6.15 -0.78
N ALA A 5 -9.16 4.93 -0.23
CA ALA A 5 -9.12 3.68 -1.01
C ALA A 5 -10.20 3.64 -2.11
N SER A 6 -11.42 4.06 -1.78
CA SER A 6 -12.54 4.09 -2.73
C SER A 6 -12.34 5.06 -3.89
N ASP A 7 -11.59 6.15 -3.71
CA ASP A 7 -11.26 7.07 -4.81
C ASP A 7 -10.25 6.44 -5.77
N VAL A 8 -9.27 5.71 -5.24
CA VAL A 8 -8.26 4.98 -6.03
C VAL A 8 -8.94 3.87 -6.83
N LEU A 9 -9.86 3.12 -6.21
CA LEU A 9 -10.62 2.07 -6.88
C LEU A 9 -11.44 2.63 -8.05
N LYS A 10 -12.13 3.76 -7.85
CA LYS A 10 -12.95 4.39 -8.89
C LYS A 10 -12.14 4.99 -10.04
N LYS A 11 -10.97 5.56 -9.74
CA LYS A 11 -10.13 6.26 -10.74
C LYS A 11 -9.11 5.34 -11.41
N GLY A 12 -8.80 4.19 -10.82
CA GLY A 12 -7.79 3.26 -11.33
C GLY A 12 -6.35 3.76 -11.22
N HIS A 13 -6.10 4.88 -10.53
CA HIS A 13 -4.75 5.45 -10.37
C HIS A 13 -4.58 6.18 -9.03
N GLY A 14 -3.33 6.34 -8.61
CA GLY A 14 -2.92 7.03 -7.38
C GLY A 14 -1.41 6.91 -7.14
N LEU A 15 -0.89 7.74 -6.24
CA LEU A 15 0.49 7.61 -5.73
C LEU A 15 0.64 6.34 -4.87
N CYS A 16 1.87 5.96 -4.51
CA CYS A 16 2.14 4.72 -3.76
C CYS A 16 1.30 4.57 -2.48
N PHE A 17 1.25 5.61 -1.63
CA PHE A 17 0.43 5.60 -0.42
C PHE A 17 -1.06 5.39 -0.70
N ALA A 18 -1.57 5.91 -1.81
CA ALA A 18 -2.96 5.78 -2.19
C ALA A 18 -3.27 4.34 -2.64
N LYS A 19 -2.37 3.75 -3.45
CA LYS A 19 -2.47 2.35 -3.86
C LYS A 19 -2.34 1.40 -2.67
N SER A 20 -1.43 1.66 -1.73
CA SER A 20 -1.25 0.88 -0.50
C SER A 20 -2.44 0.99 0.45
N ASN A 21 -3.14 2.13 0.48
CA ASN A 21 -4.43 2.26 1.17
C ASN A 21 -5.53 1.39 0.53
N LEU A 22 -5.59 1.34 -0.80
CA LEU A 22 -6.55 0.47 -1.50
C LEU A 22 -6.25 -1.01 -1.23
N LEU A 23 -4.99 -1.43 -1.35
CA LEU A 23 -4.58 -2.81 -1.08
C LEU A 23 -4.90 -3.20 0.37
N ALA A 24 -4.59 -2.35 1.35
CA ALA A 24 -4.94 -2.59 2.74
C ALA A 24 -6.45 -2.74 2.96
N ALA A 25 -7.27 -1.91 2.30
CA ALA A 25 -8.72 -1.97 2.41
C ALA A 25 -9.28 -3.28 1.84
N LEU A 26 -8.79 -3.72 0.67
CA LEU A 26 -9.22 -4.97 0.04
C LEU A 26 -8.83 -6.21 0.86
N LEU A 27 -7.58 -6.26 1.34
CA LEU A 27 -7.10 -7.39 2.14
C LEU A 27 -7.81 -7.49 3.49
N ARG A 28 -8.01 -6.36 4.18
CA ARG A 28 -8.76 -6.34 5.44
C ARG A 28 -10.24 -6.69 5.25
N PHE A 29 -10.83 -6.35 4.11
CA PHE A 29 -12.18 -6.82 3.75
C PHE A 29 -12.23 -8.34 3.60
N MET A 30 -11.16 -8.97 3.14
CA MET A 30 -10.99 -10.43 3.09
C MET A 30 -10.52 -11.05 4.42
N GLU A 31 -10.59 -10.31 5.52
CA GLU A 31 -10.15 -10.73 6.85
C GLU A 31 -8.65 -11.07 6.96
N ILE A 32 -7.82 -10.57 6.03
CA ILE A 32 -6.37 -10.76 6.05
C ILE A 32 -5.73 -9.62 6.86
N PRO A 33 -5.06 -9.91 7.99
CA PRO A 33 -4.38 -8.87 8.77
C PRO A 33 -3.35 -8.16 7.92
N THR A 34 -3.48 -6.84 7.83
CA THR A 34 -2.64 -6.02 6.96
C THR A 34 -2.22 -4.75 7.69
N GLY A 35 -0.92 -4.48 7.75
CA GLY A 35 -0.31 -3.25 8.24
C GLY A 35 0.26 -2.39 7.11
N PHE A 36 0.74 -1.20 7.48
CA PHE A 36 1.49 -0.33 6.58
C PHE A 36 2.98 -0.41 6.91
N CYS A 37 3.79 -0.40 5.86
CA CYS A 37 5.24 -0.32 5.96
C CYS A 37 5.74 0.82 5.08
N TYR A 38 6.91 1.34 5.43
CA TYR A 38 7.53 2.43 4.68
C TYR A 38 8.96 2.04 4.33
N GLN A 39 9.41 2.48 3.17
CA GLN A 39 10.78 2.30 2.71
C GLN A 39 11.26 3.58 2.06
N THR A 40 12.43 4.05 2.45
CA THR A 40 13.09 5.13 1.73
C THR A 40 13.74 4.56 0.46
N LEU A 41 13.44 5.17 -0.69
CA LEU A 41 14.06 4.86 -1.97
C LEU A 41 14.90 6.05 -2.43
N THR A 42 16.00 5.76 -3.13
CA THR A 42 16.73 6.78 -3.87
C THR A 42 16.03 7.01 -5.21
N HIS A 43 15.68 8.25 -5.49
CA HIS A 43 15.18 8.74 -6.76
C HIS A 43 16.13 9.81 -7.31
N GLU A 44 15.96 10.21 -8.57
CA GLU A 44 16.87 11.14 -9.26
C GLU A 44 17.06 12.45 -8.48
N ASP A 45 15.99 12.95 -7.87
CA ASP A 45 15.97 14.22 -7.12
C ASP A 45 16.14 14.05 -5.59
N GLY A 46 16.51 12.86 -5.11
CA GLY A 46 16.81 12.60 -3.70
C GLY A 46 16.05 11.42 -3.09
N LEU A 47 15.76 11.50 -1.80
CA LEU A 47 15.12 10.41 -1.06
C LEU A 47 13.60 10.55 -1.08
N VAL A 48 12.91 9.50 -1.51
CA VAL A 48 11.45 9.43 -1.51
C VAL A 48 10.97 8.37 -0.53
N LEU A 49 9.89 8.67 0.19
CA LEU A 49 9.23 7.69 1.06
C LEU A 49 8.25 6.87 0.22
N HIS A 50 8.39 5.54 0.27
CA HIS A 50 7.57 4.59 -0.47
C HIS A 50 6.73 3.74 0.49
N ASP A 51 5.42 3.76 0.28
CA ASP A 51 4.44 3.01 1.07
C ASP A 51 4.25 1.60 0.55
N LEU A 52 4.24 0.65 1.48
CA LEU A 52 4.08 -0.78 1.27
C LEU A 52 3.05 -1.33 2.27
N ASN A 53 2.66 -2.59 2.08
CA ASN A 53 1.82 -3.31 3.03
C ASN A 53 2.59 -4.48 3.66
N ALA A 54 2.42 -4.68 4.97
CA ALA A 54 2.76 -5.96 5.61
C ALA A 54 1.48 -6.79 5.70
N VAL A 55 1.50 -8.01 5.18
CA VAL A 55 0.32 -8.88 5.08
C VAL A 55 0.60 -10.19 5.80
N TYR A 56 -0.30 -10.61 6.68
CA TYR A 56 -0.15 -11.84 7.45
C TYR A 56 -0.80 -13.01 6.72
N LEU A 57 0.01 -13.98 6.29
CA LEU A 57 -0.44 -15.17 5.60
C LEU A 57 0.28 -16.39 6.19
N SER A 58 -0.43 -17.49 6.37
CA SER A 58 0.17 -18.79 6.76
C SER A 58 1.10 -18.74 7.99
N GLY A 59 0.83 -17.85 8.95
CA GLY A 59 1.64 -17.73 10.16
C GLY A 59 2.75 -16.67 10.11
N GLU A 60 2.97 -16.02 8.96
CA GLU A 60 4.12 -15.15 8.71
C GLU A 60 3.71 -13.79 8.10
N TRP A 61 4.59 -12.79 8.25
CA TRP A 61 4.40 -11.46 7.67
C TRP A 61 5.17 -11.30 6.36
N PHE A 62 4.46 -10.93 5.29
CA PHE A 62 5.02 -10.67 3.97
C PHE A 62 4.94 -9.19 3.64
N ARG A 63 6.00 -8.63 3.06
CA ARG A 63 5.97 -7.27 2.51
C ARG A 63 5.45 -7.32 1.07
N LEU A 64 4.41 -6.55 0.78
CA LEU A 64 3.81 -6.41 -0.54
C LEU A 64 3.85 -4.96 -1.00
N ASP A 65 4.19 -4.79 -2.26
CA ASP A 65 4.27 -3.49 -2.94
C ASP A 65 3.12 -3.36 -3.93
N SER A 66 2.36 -2.28 -3.83
CA SER A 66 1.17 -2.02 -4.64
C SER A 66 1.45 -1.27 -5.95
N ARG A 67 2.73 -1.02 -6.28
CA ARG A 67 3.15 -0.29 -7.49
C ARG A 67 2.60 -0.88 -8.78
#